data_AF-A0A7U9T7S7-F1
#
_entry.id   AF-A0A7U9T7S7-F1
#
_cell.length_a   1.000
_cell.length_b   1.000
_cell.length_c   1.000
_cell.angle_alpha   90.00
_cell.angle_beta   90.00
_cell.angle_gamma   90.00
#
_symmetry.space_group_name_H-M   'P 1'
#
loop_
_entity.id
_entity.type
_entity.pdbx_description
1 polymer ?
#
loop_
_entity_poly.entity_id
_entity_poly.type
_entity_poly.pdbx_seq_one_letter_code
_entity_poly.pdbx_strand_id
1 'polypeptide(L)'
;MDVHNFQLSSVFQQNAKEYVTRPVKAMKYQPGLGLENGWMVYFEGNPSNEEKSSHFGVKFFPTKDNAQSFIDADEKQYAIVNGVRVEMKVKCDEPLPVLYREEMDIEKNEGVLFQFGDKAFISDESEKYEFYILDSNWCDCDTWIIQDMDGNIRVWDRTMMDELFFFGREAECVYEKTDKGEYLQVAV
;
A
#
# COMPACT_ATOMS: atom_id res chain seq x y z
N MET A 1 -4.45 -5.73 21.01
CA MET A 1 -4.80 -5.64 19.59
C MET A 1 -5.30 -4.23 19.37
N ASP A 2 -4.43 -3.39 18.82
CA ASP A 2 -4.81 -2.03 18.45
C ASP A 2 -5.86 -2.09 17.33
N VAL A 3 -7.01 -1.49 17.61
CA VAL A 3 -8.20 -1.46 16.74
C VAL A 3 -7.99 -0.60 15.50
N HIS A 4 -6.91 0.18 15.48
CA HIS A 4 -6.53 1.02 14.36
C HIS A 4 -5.68 0.29 13.33
N ASN A 5 -5.21 -0.94 13.58
CA ASN A 5 -4.38 -1.67 12.61
C ASN A 5 -5.11 -2.10 11.33
N PHE A 6 -4.31 -2.41 10.30
CA PHE A 6 -4.78 -3.12 9.10
C PHE A 6 -5.52 -4.41 9.47
N GLN A 7 -6.58 -4.72 8.73
CA GLN A 7 -7.24 -6.02 8.87
C GLN A 7 -6.50 -7.04 8.01
N LEU A 8 -5.74 -7.92 8.64
CA LEU A 8 -5.12 -9.06 7.95
C LEU A 8 -6.14 -10.18 7.75
N SER A 9 -6.01 -10.87 6.61
CA SER A 9 -6.80 -12.07 6.34
C SER A 9 -6.41 -13.21 7.30
N SER A 10 -7.29 -14.19 7.44
CA SER A 10 -7.02 -15.41 8.22
C SER A 10 -5.83 -16.22 7.67
N VAL A 11 -5.48 -16.02 6.40
CA VAL A 11 -4.32 -16.67 5.75
C VAL A 11 -3.02 -16.28 6.44
N PHE A 12 -2.88 -15.03 6.87
CA PHE A 12 -1.70 -14.59 7.61
C PHE A 12 -1.51 -15.42 8.89
N GLN A 13 -2.56 -15.57 9.70
CA GLN A 13 -2.48 -16.32 10.96
C GLN A 13 -2.17 -17.81 10.77
N GLN A 14 -2.54 -18.37 9.63
CA GLN A 14 -2.32 -19.79 9.31
C GLN A 14 -0.89 -20.07 8.83
N ASN A 15 -0.20 -19.07 8.27
CA ASN A 15 1.06 -19.26 7.56
C ASN A 15 2.24 -18.45 8.14
N ALA A 16 1.96 -17.44 8.98
CA ALA A 16 3.01 -16.66 9.63
C ALA A 16 3.81 -17.50 10.61
N LYS A 17 5.13 -17.33 10.61
CA LYS A 17 6.05 -17.95 11.56
C LYS A 17 6.26 -17.04 12.75
N GLU A 18 6.41 -17.64 13.94
CA GLU A 18 6.77 -16.92 15.16
C GLU A 18 8.31 -16.87 15.32
N TYR A 19 8.84 -15.68 15.61
CA TYR A 19 10.29 -15.42 15.76
C TYR A 19 10.63 -15.07 17.21
N VAL A 20 11.71 -15.62 17.77
CA VAL A 20 11.89 -15.72 19.24
C VAL A 20 12.62 -14.55 19.89
N THR A 21 13.46 -13.81 19.16
CA THR A 21 14.29 -12.73 19.76
C THR A 21 13.47 -11.50 20.13
N ARG A 22 12.36 -11.30 19.43
CA ARG A 22 11.25 -10.43 19.77
C ARG A 22 10.01 -11.15 19.24
N PRO A 23 9.12 -11.68 20.09
CA PRO A 23 8.02 -12.52 19.63
C PRO A 23 7.14 -11.75 18.65
N VAL A 24 7.36 -11.98 17.36
CA VAL A 24 6.59 -11.41 16.26
C VAL A 24 6.15 -12.55 15.36
N LYS A 25 5.02 -12.38 14.70
CA LYS A 25 4.58 -13.23 13.60
C LYS A 25 4.94 -12.55 12.31
N ALA A 26 5.65 -13.21 11.40
CA ALA A 26 5.93 -12.63 10.09
C ALA A 26 5.68 -13.61 8.95
N MET A 27 5.31 -13.05 7.80
CA MET A 27 5.08 -13.78 6.57
C MET A 27 5.55 -12.95 5.38
N LYS A 28 6.34 -13.57 4.50
CA LYS A 28 6.68 -12.97 3.20
C LYS A 28 5.43 -12.89 2.34
N TYR A 29 5.16 -11.72 1.77
CA TYR A 29 4.04 -11.53 0.86
C TYR A 29 4.25 -12.37 -0.41
N GLN A 30 3.19 -13.03 -0.85
CA GLN A 30 3.15 -13.76 -2.11
C GLN A 30 1.85 -13.40 -2.83
N PRO A 31 1.92 -12.93 -4.08
CA PRO A 31 0.74 -12.58 -4.85
C PRO A 31 -0.26 -13.74 -4.93
N GLY A 32 -1.54 -13.46 -4.71
CA GLY A 32 -2.63 -14.44 -4.81
C GLY A 32 -2.90 -15.27 -3.55
N LEU A 33 -2.15 -15.06 -2.45
CA LEU A 33 -2.48 -15.65 -1.15
C LEU A 33 -3.62 -14.92 -0.41
N GLY A 34 -4.07 -13.77 -0.88
CA GLY A 34 -5.13 -12.99 -0.23
C GLY A 34 -4.67 -12.40 1.09
N LEU A 35 -3.45 -11.87 1.12
CA LEU A 35 -2.89 -11.15 2.29
C LEU A 35 -3.25 -9.67 2.26
N GLU A 36 -3.49 -9.13 1.06
CA GLU A 36 -4.05 -7.83 0.80
C GLU A 36 -5.46 -7.69 1.41
N ASN A 37 -5.80 -6.48 1.86
CA ASN A 37 -7.16 -6.17 2.31
C ASN A 37 -7.91 -5.29 1.30
N GLY A 38 -7.28 -4.95 0.18
CA GLY A 38 -7.90 -4.34 -0.97
C GLY A 38 -6.96 -4.16 -2.15
N TRP A 39 -7.45 -3.39 -3.11
CA TRP A 39 -6.83 -3.15 -4.41
C TRP A 39 -6.86 -1.67 -4.71
N MET A 40 -5.76 -1.16 -5.25
CA MET A 40 -5.58 0.22 -5.62
C MET A 40 -5.51 0.35 -7.14
N VAL A 41 -6.15 1.37 -7.70
CA VAL A 41 -5.96 1.78 -9.08
C VAL A 41 -5.40 3.19 -9.09
N TYR A 42 -4.20 3.33 -9.67
CA TYR A 42 -3.64 4.63 -10.03
C TYR A 42 -4.15 5.03 -11.42
N PHE A 43 -4.46 6.31 -11.61
CA PHE A 43 -4.89 6.84 -12.89
C PHE A 43 -4.41 8.27 -13.12
N GLU A 44 -4.07 8.57 -14.38
CA GLU A 44 -3.55 9.86 -14.80
C GLU A 44 -4.34 10.43 -15.98
N GLY A 45 -4.46 11.76 -16.04
CA GLY A 45 -5.07 12.45 -17.18
C GLY A 45 -4.26 12.20 -18.47
N ASN A 46 -4.92 11.77 -19.54
CA ASN A 46 -4.26 11.44 -20.80
C ASN A 46 -3.60 12.69 -21.44
N PRO A 47 -2.28 12.68 -21.69
CA PRO A 47 -1.51 13.85 -22.16
C PRO A 47 -1.73 14.22 -23.63
N SER A 48 -2.56 13.47 -24.39
CA SER A 48 -2.86 13.75 -25.80
C SER A 48 -3.57 15.10 -26.09
N ASN A 49 -3.89 15.88 -25.05
CA ASN A 49 -4.30 17.27 -25.15
C ASN A 49 -3.11 18.17 -24.75
N GLU A 50 -2.38 18.67 -25.75
CA GLU A 50 -1.05 19.33 -25.71
C GLU A 50 -0.82 20.52 -24.75
N GLU A 51 -1.71 20.88 -23.81
CA GLU A 51 -1.45 22.02 -22.90
C GLU A 51 -1.99 21.86 -21.47
N LYS A 52 -2.50 20.69 -21.06
CA LYS A 52 -3.09 20.53 -19.73
C LYS A 52 -2.16 19.75 -18.81
N SER A 53 -1.81 20.36 -17.68
CA SER A 53 -1.15 19.71 -16.55
C SER A 53 -1.76 18.33 -16.27
N SER A 54 -0.94 17.29 -16.25
CA SER A 54 -1.36 15.94 -15.84
C SER A 54 -1.99 16.03 -14.45
N HIS A 55 -3.23 15.58 -14.35
CA HIS A 55 -3.91 15.35 -13.08
C HIS A 55 -3.80 13.87 -12.74
N PHE A 56 -3.83 13.56 -11.45
CA PHE A 56 -3.56 12.23 -10.93
C PHE A 56 -4.61 11.85 -9.90
N GLY A 57 -4.83 10.56 -9.75
CA GLY A 57 -5.71 10.06 -8.71
C GLY A 57 -5.45 8.61 -8.41
N VAL A 58 -5.85 8.24 -7.21
CA VAL A 58 -5.85 6.87 -6.70
C VAL A 58 -7.24 6.54 -6.19
N LYS A 59 -7.69 5.31 -6.45
CA LYS A 59 -8.90 4.75 -5.87
C LYS A 59 -8.68 3.39 -5.25
N PHE A 60 -9.40 3.12 -4.17
CA PHE A 60 -9.34 1.86 -3.44
C PHE A 60 -10.61 1.03 -3.64
N PHE A 61 -10.42 -0.28 -3.75
CA PHE A 61 -11.48 -1.25 -4.01
C PHE A 61 -11.30 -2.46 -3.10
N PRO A 62 -12.40 -3.08 -2.64
CA PRO A 62 -12.31 -4.27 -1.78
C PRO A 62 -11.84 -5.53 -2.55
N THR A 63 -11.98 -5.56 -3.87
CA THR A 63 -11.63 -6.73 -4.70
C THR A 63 -10.98 -6.29 -6.01
N LYS A 64 -10.16 -7.18 -6.59
CA LYS A 64 -9.55 -6.98 -7.91
C LYS A 64 -10.61 -6.78 -8.99
N ASP A 65 -11.70 -7.54 -8.95
CA ASP A 65 -12.79 -7.45 -9.93
C ASP A 65 -13.49 -6.09 -9.89
N ASN A 66 -13.66 -5.49 -8.70
CA ASN A 66 -14.23 -4.15 -8.57
C ASN A 66 -13.27 -3.09 -9.13
N ALA A 67 -11.97 -3.23 -8.87
CA ALA A 67 -10.95 -2.36 -9.44
C ALA A 67 -10.90 -2.49 -10.98
N GLN A 68 -10.97 -3.71 -11.51
CA GLN A 68 -11.01 -3.95 -12.95
C GLN A 68 -12.28 -3.37 -13.58
N SER A 69 -13.43 -3.51 -12.92
CA SER A 69 -14.70 -2.93 -13.39
C SER A 69 -14.63 -1.41 -13.50
N PHE A 70 -13.89 -0.74 -12.60
CA PHE A 70 -13.64 0.70 -12.70
C PHE A 70 -12.79 1.06 -13.93
N ILE A 71 -11.77 0.26 -14.24
CA ILE A 71 -10.93 0.45 -15.44
C ILE A 71 -11.76 0.22 -16.71
N ASP A 72 -12.51 -0.88 -16.75
CA ASP A 72 -13.29 -1.30 -17.93
C ASP A 72 -14.46 -0.35 -18.24
N ALA A 73 -14.94 0.41 -17.25
CA ALA A 73 -15.97 1.41 -17.45
C ALA A 73 -15.49 2.61 -18.33
N ASP A 74 -14.17 2.82 -18.46
CA ASP A 74 -13.54 3.92 -19.22
C ASP A 74 -14.17 5.29 -18.88
N GLU A 75 -14.52 5.49 -17.61
CA GLU A 75 -15.16 6.71 -17.15
C GLU A 75 -14.16 7.86 -17.07
N LYS A 76 -14.56 9.01 -17.63
CA LYS A 76 -13.81 10.25 -17.50
C LYS A 76 -13.81 10.74 -16.05
N GLN A 77 -12.68 11.33 -15.66
CA GLN A 77 -12.49 11.90 -14.32
C GLN A 77 -12.58 13.43 -14.38
N TYR A 78 -12.72 14.06 -13.21
CA TYR A 78 -12.95 15.49 -13.09
C TYR A 78 -11.92 16.15 -12.19
N ALA A 79 -11.41 17.31 -12.61
CA ALA A 79 -10.51 18.14 -11.83
C ALA A 79 -10.99 19.59 -11.79
N ILE A 80 -10.48 20.37 -10.83
CA ILE A 80 -10.73 21.81 -10.74
C ILE A 80 -9.54 22.56 -11.32
N VAL A 81 -9.70 23.16 -12.49
CA VAL A 81 -8.67 23.97 -13.15
C VAL A 81 -9.11 25.41 -13.14
N ASN A 82 -8.35 26.29 -12.47
CA ASN A 82 -8.70 27.71 -12.31
C ASN A 82 -10.12 27.93 -11.77
N GLY A 83 -10.56 27.10 -10.82
CA GLY A 83 -11.91 27.15 -10.23
C GLY A 83 -13.03 26.57 -11.09
N VAL A 84 -12.72 26.02 -12.27
CA VAL A 84 -13.70 25.41 -13.18
C VAL A 84 -13.55 23.89 -13.20
N ARG A 85 -14.67 23.17 -13.11
CA ARG A 85 -14.68 21.70 -13.24
C ARG A 85 -14.43 21.31 -14.71
N VAL A 86 -13.33 20.59 -14.94
CA VAL A 86 -12.93 20.08 -16.25
C VAL A 86 -13.01 18.57 -16.26
N GLU A 87 -13.61 18.02 -17.31
CA GLU A 87 -13.70 16.59 -17.58
C GLU A 87 -12.50 16.13 -18.40
N MET A 88 -11.88 15.00 -18.02
CA MET A 88 -10.66 14.46 -18.65
C MET A 88 -10.77 12.95 -18.86
N LYS A 89 -10.32 12.48 -20.03
CA LYS A 89 -10.01 11.06 -20.21
C LYS A 89 -8.80 10.70 -19.36
N VAL A 90 -8.84 9.54 -18.73
CA VAL A 90 -7.76 9.04 -17.91
C VAL A 90 -7.19 7.76 -18.50
N LYS A 91 -5.93 7.50 -18.16
CA LYS A 91 -5.28 6.21 -18.33
C LYS A 91 -5.16 5.60 -16.94
N CYS A 92 -5.71 4.42 -16.75
CA CYS A 92 -5.59 3.66 -15.51
C CYS A 92 -4.46 2.64 -15.64
N ASP A 93 -3.71 2.45 -14.55
CA ASP A 93 -2.78 1.33 -14.40
C ASP A 93 -3.52 0.06 -13.96
N GLU A 94 -2.85 -1.09 -14.05
CA GLU A 94 -3.39 -2.36 -13.56
C GLU A 94 -3.65 -2.30 -12.05
N PRO A 95 -4.69 -2.98 -11.53
CA PRO A 95 -4.95 -3.01 -10.09
C PRO A 95 -3.78 -3.58 -9.29
N LEU A 96 -3.35 -2.85 -8.26
CA LEU A 96 -2.25 -3.25 -7.37
C LEU A 96 -2.79 -3.70 -6.01
N PRO A 97 -2.28 -4.80 -5.43
CA PRO A 97 -2.70 -5.28 -4.12
C PRO A 97 -2.13 -4.38 -3.01
N VAL A 98 -2.96 -4.02 -2.03
CA VAL A 98 -2.59 -3.11 -0.95
C VAL A 98 -3.01 -3.62 0.43
N LEU A 99 -2.28 -3.16 1.45
CA LEU A 99 -2.86 -2.97 2.78
C LEU A 99 -3.28 -1.51 2.89
N TYR A 100 -4.53 -1.23 3.22
CA TYR A 100 -5.03 0.13 3.42
C TYR A 100 -5.99 0.22 4.62
N ARG A 101 -6.03 1.38 5.27
CA ARG A 101 -6.97 1.73 6.35
C ARG A 101 -7.36 3.20 6.23
N GLU A 102 -8.58 3.56 6.64
CA GLU A 102 -8.95 4.98 6.70
C GLU A 102 -8.08 5.69 7.73
N GLU A 103 -7.46 6.80 7.33
CA GLU A 103 -6.70 7.67 8.23
C GLU A 103 -7.41 9.03 8.28
N MET A 104 -7.81 9.44 9.49
CA MET A 104 -8.53 10.70 9.71
C MET A 104 -7.56 11.88 9.96
N ASP A 105 -6.30 11.58 10.26
CA ASP A 105 -5.24 12.54 10.55
C ASP A 105 -4.04 12.29 9.63
N ILE A 106 -4.03 12.96 8.47
CA ILE A 106 -2.99 12.79 7.44
C ILE A 106 -1.57 13.10 7.95
N GLU A 107 -1.44 13.92 9.00
CA GLU A 107 -0.13 14.22 9.63
C GLU A 107 0.47 13.01 10.35
N LYS A 108 -0.34 11.98 10.62
CA LYS A 108 0.08 10.70 11.22
C LYS A 108 0.21 9.56 10.21
N ASN A 109 -0.03 9.83 8.93
CA ASN A 109 0.05 8.79 7.90
C ASN A 109 1.53 8.41 7.69
N GLU A 110 1.88 7.19 8.10
CA GLU A 110 3.22 6.60 7.93
C GLU A 110 3.32 5.78 6.62
N GLY A 111 2.28 5.79 5.80
CA GLY A 111 2.21 5.05 4.55
C GLY A 111 2.64 5.80 3.30
N VAL A 112 2.29 5.25 2.14
CA VAL A 112 2.63 5.86 0.84
C VAL A 112 1.88 7.17 0.68
N LEU A 113 2.63 8.25 0.45
CA LEU A 113 2.08 9.59 0.22
C LEU A 113 2.36 10.03 -1.21
N PHE A 114 1.32 10.07 -2.04
CA PHE A 114 1.43 10.56 -3.42
C PHE A 114 1.46 12.10 -3.52
N GLN A 115 0.86 12.81 -2.56
CA GLN A 115 0.86 14.28 -2.44
C GLN A 115 0.52 14.99 -3.76
N PHE A 116 -0.57 14.59 -4.43
CA PHE A 116 -0.95 15.15 -5.72
C PHE A 116 -1.33 16.64 -5.67
N GLY A 117 -1.78 17.13 -4.51
CA GLY A 117 -2.07 18.55 -4.28
C GLY A 117 -3.10 19.10 -5.28
N ASP A 118 -2.77 20.23 -5.91
CA ASP A 118 -3.64 20.91 -6.88
C ASP A 118 -3.85 20.12 -8.18
N LYS A 119 -3.09 19.04 -8.39
CA LYS A 119 -3.22 18.14 -9.54
C LYS A 119 -4.10 16.92 -9.24
N ALA A 120 -4.66 16.79 -8.03
CA ALA A 120 -5.55 15.70 -7.71
C ALA A 120 -6.85 15.77 -8.52
N PHE A 121 -7.31 14.63 -9.03
CA PHE A 121 -8.70 14.50 -9.45
C PHE A 121 -9.63 14.61 -8.23
N ILE A 122 -10.86 15.08 -8.44
CA ILE A 122 -11.88 15.20 -7.37
C ILE A 122 -12.18 13.82 -6.74
N SER A 123 -12.02 12.75 -7.54
CA SER A 123 -12.23 11.36 -7.13
C SER A 123 -11.01 10.71 -6.48
N ASP A 124 -9.92 11.46 -6.26
CA ASP A 124 -8.74 10.95 -5.59
C ASP A 124 -9.03 10.58 -4.12
N GLU A 125 -8.48 9.44 -3.72
CA GLU A 125 -8.59 8.89 -2.36
C GLU A 125 -7.22 8.73 -1.70
N SER A 126 -6.13 9.21 -2.33
CA SER A 126 -4.75 9.01 -1.84
C SER A 126 -4.52 9.59 -0.44
N GLU A 127 -5.17 10.69 -0.09
CA GLU A 127 -5.09 11.32 1.23
C GLU A 127 -6.18 10.85 2.21
N LYS A 128 -7.10 9.99 1.76
CA LYS A 128 -8.16 9.41 2.61
C LYS A 128 -7.67 8.18 3.40
N TYR A 129 -6.67 7.49 2.85
CA TYR A 129 -6.21 6.22 3.36
C TYR A 129 -4.72 6.26 3.68
N GLU A 130 -4.34 5.60 4.77
CA GLU A 130 -2.98 5.13 4.95
C GLU A 130 -2.87 3.76 4.28
N PHE A 131 -1.87 3.59 3.41
CA PHE A 131 -1.75 2.37 2.63
C PHE A 131 -0.30 2.04 2.24
N TYR A 132 -0.12 0.78 1.85
CA TYR A 132 1.12 0.24 1.30
C TYR A 132 0.83 -0.69 0.13
N ILE A 133 1.67 -0.62 -0.91
CA ILE A 133 1.56 -1.43 -2.13
C ILE A 133 2.40 -2.69 -1.98
N LEU A 134 1.75 -3.85 -1.89
CA LEU A 134 2.41 -5.12 -1.54
C LEU A 134 3.20 -5.73 -2.71
N ASP A 135 2.75 -5.47 -3.93
CA ASP A 135 3.30 -6.02 -5.17
C ASP A 135 3.43 -4.90 -6.20
N SER A 136 4.44 -4.05 -6.03
CA SER A 136 4.67 -2.96 -6.97
C SER A 136 5.55 -3.44 -8.12
N ASN A 137 5.05 -3.31 -9.36
CA ASN A 137 5.84 -3.56 -10.56
C ASN A 137 7.06 -2.60 -10.72
N TRP A 138 7.21 -1.62 -9.84
CA TRP A 138 8.28 -0.61 -9.87
C TRP A 138 9.50 -0.99 -9.03
N CYS A 139 9.40 -2.02 -8.18
CA CYS A 139 10.53 -2.59 -7.46
C CYS A 139 10.46 -4.11 -7.41
N ASP A 140 11.61 -4.77 -7.31
CA ASP A 140 11.66 -6.20 -6.98
C ASP A 140 11.50 -6.35 -5.45
N CYS A 141 10.32 -5.95 -4.95
CA CYS A 141 10.10 -5.68 -3.53
C CYS A 141 10.01 -7.01 -2.76
N ASP A 142 11.02 -7.31 -1.93
CA ASP A 142 10.98 -8.44 -0.99
C ASP A 142 10.11 -8.06 0.22
N THR A 143 8.79 -8.03 0.03
CA THR A 143 7.82 -7.51 1.00
C THR A 143 7.49 -8.53 2.10
N TRP A 144 7.56 -8.11 3.36
CA TRP A 144 7.19 -8.90 4.53
C TRP A 144 6.11 -8.19 5.34
N ILE A 145 5.11 -8.95 5.78
CA ILE A 145 4.08 -8.50 6.71
C ILE A 145 4.47 -9.02 8.09
N ILE A 146 4.53 -8.13 9.07
CA ILE A 146 4.95 -8.41 10.44
C ILE A 146 3.82 -8.02 11.38
N GLN A 147 3.51 -8.90 12.34
CA GLN A 147 2.59 -8.64 13.45
C GLN A 147 3.35 -8.73 14.77
N ASP A 148 3.38 -7.63 15.52
CA ASP A 148 3.97 -7.53 16.85
C ASP A 148 3.06 -8.16 17.94
N MET A 149 3.61 -8.41 19.13
CA MET A 149 2.84 -9.00 20.25
C MET A 149 1.64 -8.17 20.71
N ASP A 150 1.72 -6.85 20.60
CA ASP A 150 0.62 -5.94 20.92
C ASP A 150 -0.50 -5.98 19.86
N GLY A 151 -0.22 -6.63 18.73
CA GLY A 151 -1.09 -6.80 17.58
C GLY A 151 -0.82 -5.80 16.46
N ASN A 152 0.19 -4.94 16.58
CA ASN A 152 0.57 -3.95 15.58
C ASN A 152 1.06 -4.62 14.30
N ILE A 153 0.64 -4.06 13.16
CA ILE A 153 0.94 -4.62 11.85
C ILE A 153 1.84 -3.65 11.10
N ARG A 154 2.94 -4.17 10.60
CA ARG A 154 3.96 -3.42 9.88
C ARG A 154 4.31 -4.13 8.59
N VAL A 155 4.76 -3.36 7.60
CA VAL A 155 5.26 -3.88 6.34
C VAL A 155 6.73 -3.51 6.20
N TRP A 156 7.53 -4.45 5.71
CA TRP A 156 8.95 -4.25 5.44
C TRP A 156 9.28 -4.62 3.99
N ASP A 157 10.03 -3.79 3.27
CA ASP A 157 10.61 -4.11 1.96
C ASP A 157 12.07 -3.66 1.85
N ARG A 158 12.81 -4.30 0.94
CA ARG A 158 14.26 -4.07 0.76
C ARG A 158 14.61 -3.01 -0.29
N THR A 159 13.64 -2.55 -1.07
CA THR A 159 13.86 -1.94 -2.38
C THR A 159 13.77 -0.43 -2.43
N MET A 160 13.16 0.21 -1.43
CA MET A 160 13.16 1.67 -1.32
C MET A 160 14.43 2.09 -0.56
N MET A 161 15.35 2.76 -1.25
CA MET A 161 16.72 3.06 -0.80
C MET A 161 16.78 3.82 0.54
N ASP A 162 17.70 3.37 1.42
CA ASP A 162 18.31 4.03 2.60
C ASP A 162 17.42 4.72 3.65
N GLU A 163 16.12 4.88 3.40
CA GLU A 163 15.11 5.29 4.35
C GLU A 163 14.15 4.12 4.49
N LEU A 164 14.45 3.26 5.45
CA LEU A 164 13.62 2.13 5.86
C LEU A 164 12.24 2.71 6.21
N PHE A 165 11.28 2.63 5.28
CA PHE A 165 9.87 2.87 5.59
C PHE A 165 9.40 1.75 6.50
N PHE A 166 9.71 1.93 7.78
CA PHE A 166 9.10 1.21 8.86
C PHE A 166 7.73 1.86 9.10
N PHE A 167 6.65 1.11 8.94
CA PHE A 167 5.41 1.39 9.67
C PHE A 167 5.63 1.11 11.18
N GLY A 168 6.63 1.74 11.81
CA GLY A 168 7.04 1.55 13.21
C GLY A 168 8.55 1.45 13.46
N ARG A 169 9.13 2.51 14.05
CA ARG A 169 10.51 2.75 14.59
C ARG A 169 11.66 1.73 14.30
N GLU A 170 12.81 2.28 13.91
CA GLU A 170 14.08 1.68 13.40
C GLU A 170 14.81 0.56 14.20
N ALA A 171 14.37 0.14 15.39
CA ALA A 171 15.22 -0.65 16.31
C ALA A 171 15.01 -2.19 16.27
N GLU A 172 14.41 -2.77 15.23
CA GLU A 172 13.59 -4.00 15.38
C GLU A 172 13.87 -5.16 14.40
N CYS A 173 15.13 -5.43 14.08
CA CYS A 173 15.52 -6.60 13.27
C CYS A 173 14.87 -7.92 13.76
N VAL A 174 14.24 -8.66 12.84
CA VAL A 174 13.68 -10.00 13.10
C VAL A 174 14.75 -11.05 12.82
N TYR A 175 15.03 -11.91 13.80
CA TYR A 175 16.01 -12.99 13.69
C TYR A 175 15.35 -14.37 13.80
N GLU A 176 15.74 -15.28 12.91
CA GLU A 176 15.47 -16.71 13.01
C GLU A 176 16.63 -17.36 13.73
N LYS A 177 16.31 -18.18 14.74
CA LYS A 177 17.31 -19.01 15.39
C LYS A 177 17.41 -20.32 14.63
N THR A 178 18.59 -20.60 14.06
CA THR A 178 18.83 -21.85 13.35
C THR A 178 18.93 -23.04 14.31
N ASP A 179 18.81 -24.25 13.79
CA ASP A 179 19.06 -25.49 14.55
C ASP A 179 20.48 -25.56 15.16
N LYS A 180 21.41 -24.75 14.64
CA LYS A 180 22.79 -24.61 15.14
C LYS A 180 22.94 -23.55 16.23
N GLY A 181 21.86 -22.85 16.58
CA GLY A 181 21.85 -21.75 17.54
C GLY A 181 22.40 -20.42 17.01
N GLU A 182 22.58 -20.30 15.70
CA GLU A 182 22.98 -19.05 15.05
C GLU A 182 21.75 -18.16 14.85
N TYR A 183 21.94 -16.85 14.85
CA TYR A 183 20.87 -15.88 14.56
C TYR A 183 21.04 -15.40 13.12
N LEU A 184 20.10 -15.78 12.25
CA LEU A 184 20.00 -15.28 10.89
C LEU A 184 19.00 -14.13 10.88
N GLN A 185 19.41 -12.97 10.36
CA GLN A 185 18.49 -11.86 10.12
C GLN A 185 17.57 -12.23 8.96
N VAL A 186 16.26 -12.25 9.19
CA VAL A 186 15.24 -12.70 8.23
C VAL A 186 14.33 -11.57 7.77
N ALA A 187 14.19 -10.50 8.56
CA ALA A 187 13.65 -9.19 8.17
C ALA A 187 14.39 -8.09 8.97
N VAL A 188 14.53 -6.88 8.40
CA VAL A 188 15.10 -5.71 9.12
C VAL A 188 13.98 -5.00 9.87
#